data_AF-W9Y9X1-F1
#
_entry.id   AF-W9Y9X1-F1
#
_cell.length_a   1.000
_cell.length_b   1.000
_cell.length_c   1.000
_cell.angle_alpha   90.00
_cell.angle_beta   90.00
_cell.angle_gamma   90.00
#
_symmetry.space_group_name_H-M   'P 1'
#
loop_
_entity.id
_entity.type
_entity.pdbx_description
1 polymer ?
#
loop_
_entity_poly.entity_id
_entity_poly.type
_entity_poly.pdbx_seq_one_letter_code
_entity_poly.pdbx_strand_id
1 'polypeptide(L)'
;MCRIGDEMGKATGAIGLNMPNPFILDLCAAPGGFIATALRCNPTAKVRGISLPKTLGGHPLLVPHGKADPRVAVWFCDITMLGSKFGLDPCQVHEFEPDSTTTGIGVGASATTETGTTSTAPTSTSTPTSKLELSTNRPYLGQSFDLVFCDGQVLRTHAPYRDERRERVEARRLACSQMILALQRIRDQGTLIMLLHKVESWHTLQTLYAFSTFSTVRLYKPTKFHTTRSSFYLIATDVRPTCPAAKSALATWRALWKDATININPHAAHTHEDSDSDSELSARVNGVLERFGPTVIQLAEPIWCLQRDALSKKSWTR
;
A
#
# COMPACT_ATOMS: atom_id res chain seq x y z
N MET A 1 11.15 24.17 -11.43
CA MET A 1 11.49 22.82 -10.93
C MET A 1 10.54 21.83 -11.58
N CYS A 2 11.01 21.05 -12.56
CA CYS A 2 10.20 20.09 -13.31
C CYS A 2 9.99 18.84 -12.45
N ARG A 3 8.74 18.51 -12.11
CA ARG A 3 8.39 17.39 -11.22
C ARG A 3 8.16 16.12 -12.06
N ILE A 4 8.43 14.92 -11.53
CA ILE A 4 8.18 13.64 -12.24
C ILE A 4 6.78 13.60 -12.86
N GLY A 5 5.78 14.12 -12.16
CA GLY A 5 4.42 14.27 -12.68
C GLY A 5 4.35 15.10 -13.96
N ASP A 6 5.09 16.21 -14.08
CA ASP A 6 5.07 17.06 -15.28
C ASP A 6 5.68 16.35 -16.48
N GLU A 7 6.75 15.58 -16.26
CA GLU A 7 7.39 14.77 -17.28
C GLU A 7 6.43 13.67 -17.77
N MET A 8 5.85 12.92 -16.84
CA MET A 8 4.89 11.85 -17.13
C MET A 8 3.63 12.38 -17.80
N GLY A 9 3.06 13.48 -17.31
CA GLY A 9 1.85 14.08 -17.87
C GLY A 9 2.05 14.49 -19.33
N LYS A 10 3.20 15.08 -19.66
CA LYS A 10 3.57 15.42 -21.04
C LYS A 10 3.81 14.19 -21.92
N ALA A 11 4.50 13.17 -21.39
CA ALA A 11 4.89 12.00 -22.16
C ALA A 11 3.73 11.03 -22.43
N THR A 12 2.75 10.97 -21.53
CA THR A 12 1.74 9.89 -21.52
C THR A 12 0.30 10.36 -21.68
N GLY A 13 0.05 11.67 -21.48
CA GLY A 13 -1.30 12.24 -21.41
C GLY A 13 -2.11 11.82 -20.18
N ALA A 14 -1.59 10.94 -19.30
CA ALA A 14 -2.37 10.28 -18.27
C ALA A 14 -2.83 11.20 -17.11
N ILE A 15 -2.29 12.41 -17.00
CA ILE A 15 -2.64 13.37 -15.95
C ILE A 15 -3.57 14.47 -16.46
N GLY A 16 -3.45 14.88 -17.73
CA GLY A 16 -4.31 15.89 -18.34
C GLY A 16 -5.60 15.24 -18.81
N LEU A 17 -6.64 15.30 -17.98
CA LEU A 17 -7.93 14.70 -18.27
C LEU A 17 -8.71 15.61 -19.21
N ASN A 18 -9.15 15.07 -20.34
CA ASN A 18 -9.94 15.79 -21.34
C ASN A 18 -11.42 15.87 -20.93
N MET A 19 -11.70 16.49 -19.79
CA MET A 19 -13.06 16.60 -19.26
C MET A 19 -13.24 17.83 -18.35
N PRO A 20 -14.47 18.35 -18.22
CA PRO A 20 -14.74 19.48 -17.33
C PRO A 20 -14.71 19.06 -15.85
N ASN A 21 -14.15 19.93 -15.01
CA ASN A 21 -14.11 19.79 -13.55
C ASN A 21 -13.61 18.43 -13.02
N PRO A 22 -12.42 17.95 -13.44
CA PRO A 22 -11.98 16.63 -13.01
C PRO A 22 -11.83 16.53 -11.49
N PHE A 23 -12.16 15.37 -10.91
CA PHE A 23 -12.04 15.11 -9.48
C PHE A 23 -10.94 14.10 -9.18
N ILE A 24 -9.91 14.54 -8.47
CA ILE A 24 -8.64 13.80 -8.38
C ILE A 24 -8.36 13.45 -6.91
N LEU A 25 -7.86 12.23 -6.68
CA LEU A 25 -7.40 11.77 -5.36
C LEU A 25 -5.90 11.51 -5.38
N ASP A 26 -5.18 12.03 -4.39
CA ASP A 26 -3.76 11.76 -4.18
C ASP A 26 -3.56 11.02 -2.84
N LEU A 27 -3.25 9.72 -2.92
CA LEU A 27 -2.93 8.90 -1.76
C LEU A 27 -1.45 9.06 -1.43
N CYS A 28 -1.17 9.42 -0.18
CA CYS A 28 0.15 9.86 0.27
C CYS A 28 0.57 11.22 -0.32
N ALA A 29 -0.37 12.17 -0.31
CA ALA A 29 -0.29 13.43 -1.05
C ALA A 29 0.92 14.32 -0.74
N ALA A 30 1.36 14.44 0.51
CA ALA A 30 2.48 15.33 0.84
C ALA A 30 3.81 14.77 0.29
N PRO A 31 4.67 15.62 -0.32
CA PRO A 31 4.64 17.08 -0.27
C PRO A 31 3.76 17.77 -1.33
N GLY A 32 3.05 17.06 -2.20
CA GLY A 32 2.09 17.65 -3.14
C GLY A 32 2.64 17.85 -4.56
N GLY A 33 3.66 17.08 -4.92
CA GLY A 33 4.26 17.11 -6.27
C GLY A 33 3.21 16.82 -7.34
N PHE A 34 2.49 15.71 -7.20
CA PHE A 34 1.43 15.28 -8.10
C PHE A 34 0.20 16.18 -8.07
N ILE A 35 -0.24 16.65 -6.89
CA ILE A 35 -1.29 17.68 -6.80
C ILE A 35 -0.97 18.91 -7.66
N ALA A 36 0.26 19.44 -7.56
CA ALA A 36 0.63 20.62 -8.33
C ALA A 36 0.68 20.38 -9.84
N THR A 37 1.08 19.18 -10.27
CA THR A 37 0.99 18.77 -11.68
C THR A 37 -0.47 18.65 -12.11
N ALA A 38 -1.30 17.98 -11.32
CA ALA A 38 -2.72 17.77 -11.60
C ALA A 38 -3.48 19.09 -11.79
N LEU A 39 -3.28 20.07 -10.91
CA LEU A 39 -3.90 21.40 -11.02
C LEU A 39 -3.41 22.19 -12.24
N ARG A 40 -2.17 21.94 -12.70
CA ARG A 40 -1.62 22.61 -13.89
C ARG A 40 -2.15 22.00 -15.18
N CYS A 41 -2.24 20.67 -15.23
CA CYS A 41 -2.80 19.96 -16.36
C CYS A 41 -4.33 20.11 -16.44
N ASN A 42 -5.00 20.33 -15.30
CA ASN A 42 -6.45 20.41 -15.19
C ASN A 42 -6.86 21.67 -14.40
N PRO A 43 -6.99 22.85 -15.06
CA PRO A 43 -7.23 24.12 -14.37
C PRO A 43 -8.50 24.15 -13.50
N THR A 44 -9.53 23.39 -13.88
CA THR A 44 -10.84 23.30 -13.19
C THR A 44 -10.93 22.15 -12.20
N ALA A 45 -9.84 21.38 -11.99
CA ALA A 45 -9.92 20.20 -11.14
C ALA A 45 -10.12 20.53 -9.66
N LYS A 46 -10.82 19.63 -8.96
CA LYS A 46 -10.79 19.54 -7.50
C LYS A 46 -9.88 18.39 -7.10
N VAL A 47 -9.11 18.59 -6.04
CA VAL A 47 -8.18 17.58 -5.53
C VAL A 47 -8.50 17.25 -4.08
N ARG A 48 -8.53 15.96 -3.79
CA ARG A 48 -8.52 15.42 -2.43
C ARG A 48 -7.20 14.70 -2.20
N GLY A 49 -6.69 14.76 -0.98
CA GLY A 49 -5.48 14.05 -0.62
C GLY A 49 -5.63 13.35 0.72
N ILE A 50 -4.94 12.23 0.89
CA ILE A 50 -4.71 11.67 2.24
C ILE A 50 -3.20 11.65 2.46
N SER A 51 -2.75 12.14 3.61
CA SER A 51 -1.32 12.18 3.91
C SER A 51 -1.02 11.86 5.37
N LEU A 52 0.17 11.33 5.62
CA LEU A 52 0.61 11.00 6.97
C LEU A 52 0.78 12.30 7.78
N PRO A 53 0.28 12.38 9.02
CA PRO A 53 0.54 13.52 9.90
C PRO A 53 2.04 13.71 10.17
N LYS A 54 2.49 14.96 10.34
CA LYS A 54 3.88 15.27 10.70
C LYS A 54 4.34 14.63 12.01
N THR A 55 3.40 14.48 12.95
CA THR A 55 3.63 13.82 14.24
C THR A 55 3.95 12.33 14.11
N LEU A 56 3.69 11.73 12.94
CA LEU A 56 4.01 10.35 12.61
C LEU A 56 5.10 10.25 11.53
N GLY A 57 5.89 11.31 11.34
CA GLY A 57 6.97 11.36 10.34
C GLY A 57 6.55 11.81 8.95
N GLY A 58 5.30 12.25 8.76
CA GLY A 58 4.82 12.81 7.50
C GLY A 58 5.40 14.17 7.12
N HIS A 59 5.25 14.56 5.86
CA HIS A 59 5.81 15.80 5.32
C HIS A 59 4.79 16.97 5.32
N PRO A 60 5.27 18.23 5.33
CA PRO A 60 4.40 19.38 5.03
C PRO A 60 3.82 19.29 3.62
N LEU A 61 2.57 19.74 3.46
CA LEU A 61 1.96 19.92 2.15
C LEU A 61 2.48 21.22 1.50
N LEU A 62 3.10 21.10 0.33
CA LEU A 62 3.75 22.17 -0.44
C LEU A 62 3.09 22.32 -1.82
N VAL A 63 1.78 22.59 -1.82
CA VAL A 63 1.01 22.87 -3.05
C VAL A 63 1.02 24.38 -3.36
N PRO A 64 0.93 24.80 -4.62
CA PRO A 64 0.73 26.21 -4.98
C PRO A 64 -0.47 26.78 -4.21
N HIS A 65 -0.30 27.94 -3.57
CA HIS A 65 -1.28 28.56 -2.65
C HIS A 65 -1.63 27.75 -1.38
N GLY A 66 -0.95 26.64 -1.12
CA GLY A 66 -1.01 25.90 0.16
C GLY A 66 -2.42 25.47 0.56
N LYS A 67 -2.73 25.56 1.87
CA LYS A 67 -4.08 25.31 2.42
C LYS A 67 -5.14 26.33 1.94
N ALA A 68 -4.74 27.40 1.25
CA ALA A 68 -5.64 28.45 0.80
C ALA A 68 -6.18 28.21 -0.62
N ASP A 69 -5.68 27.22 -1.38
CA ASP A 69 -6.30 26.85 -2.65
C ASP A 69 -7.63 26.12 -2.38
N PRO A 70 -8.80 26.70 -2.70
CA PRO A 70 -10.10 26.11 -2.38
C PRO A 70 -10.36 24.81 -3.17
N ARG A 71 -9.56 24.51 -4.20
CA ARG A 71 -9.65 23.27 -4.96
C ARG A 71 -9.06 22.08 -4.22
N VAL A 72 -8.17 22.31 -3.25
CA VAL A 72 -7.40 21.26 -2.57
C VAL A 72 -7.88 21.06 -1.14
N ALA A 73 -8.23 19.83 -0.78
CA ALA A 73 -8.47 19.45 0.61
C ALA A 73 -7.70 18.17 0.95
N VAL A 74 -6.94 18.17 2.05
CA VAL A 74 -6.12 17.01 2.46
C VAL A 74 -6.51 16.57 3.86
N TRP A 75 -6.81 15.28 3.99
CA TRP A 75 -7.03 14.60 5.27
C TRP A 75 -5.70 14.06 5.78
N PHE A 76 -5.36 14.37 7.04
CA PHE A 76 -4.13 13.85 7.65
C PHE A 76 -4.43 12.63 8.52
N CYS A 77 -4.05 11.45 8.04
CA CYS A 77 -4.14 10.19 8.79
C CYS A 77 -3.20 9.13 8.19
N ASP A 78 -2.84 8.12 8.99
CA ASP A 78 -2.15 6.94 8.48
C ASP A 78 -3.14 6.04 7.73
N ILE A 79 -2.98 5.94 6.41
CA ILE A 79 -3.85 5.11 5.56
C ILE A 79 -3.73 3.62 5.87
N THR A 80 -2.62 3.18 6.47
CA THR A 80 -2.41 1.78 6.85
C THR A 80 -3.20 1.37 8.08
N MET A 81 -3.82 2.34 8.78
CA MET A 81 -4.58 2.13 10.00
C MET A 81 -6.11 2.20 9.78
N LEU A 82 -6.57 2.39 8.55
CA LEU A 82 -8.00 2.51 8.20
C LEU A 82 -8.72 1.15 8.15
N GLY A 83 -8.69 0.38 9.25
CA GLY A 83 -9.20 -1.00 9.33
C GLY A 83 -10.63 -1.17 8.80
N SER A 84 -11.52 -0.22 9.08
CA SER A 84 -12.92 -0.26 8.60
C SER A 84 -13.08 -0.25 7.07
N LYS A 85 -12.06 0.22 6.33
CA LYS A 85 -12.04 0.18 4.85
C LYS A 85 -11.56 -1.15 4.29
N PHE A 86 -10.88 -1.93 5.11
CA PHE A 86 -10.26 -3.18 4.70
C PHE A 86 -11.13 -4.40 4.99
N GLY A 87 -12.41 -4.18 5.34
CA GLY A 87 -13.37 -5.25 5.58
C GLY A 87 -13.39 -5.76 7.02
N LEU A 88 -12.80 -5.02 7.96
CA LEU A 88 -12.98 -5.27 9.39
C LEU A 88 -14.20 -4.48 9.87
N ASP A 89 -15.23 -5.20 10.32
CA ASP A 89 -16.31 -4.56 11.05
C ASP A 89 -15.80 -4.09 12.42
N PRO A 90 -16.26 -2.94 12.95
CA PRO A 90 -15.91 -2.46 14.28
C PRO A 90 -16.23 -3.46 15.40
N CYS A 91 -17.08 -4.46 15.14
CA CYS A 91 -17.43 -5.51 16.10
C CYS A 91 -16.42 -6.68 16.13
N GLN A 92 -15.42 -6.72 15.22
CA GLN A 92 -14.38 -7.77 15.21
C GLN A 92 -13.08 -7.36 15.92
N VAL A 93 -13.05 -6.18 16.55
CA VAL A 93 -12.01 -5.76 17.49
C VAL A 93 -12.41 -6.17 18.91
N HIS A 94 -12.57 -7.47 19.16
CA HIS A 94 -12.65 -7.99 20.53
C HIS A 94 -11.32 -8.66 20.93
N GLU A 95 -10.98 -8.53 22.21
CA GLU A 95 -9.69 -8.84 22.84
C GLU A 95 -8.99 -10.08 22.27
N PHE A 96 -7.73 -9.89 21.86
CA PHE A 96 -6.75 -10.97 21.85
C PHE A 96 -6.28 -11.16 23.30
N GLU A 97 -6.84 -12.14 24.02
CA GLU A 97 -6.13 -12.75 25.13
C GLU A 97 -5.12 -13.77 24.57
N PRO A 98 -3.86 -13.79 25.04
CA PRO A 98 -2.95 -14.86 24.69
C PRO A 98 -3.43 -16.15 25.36
N ASP A 99 -3.63 -17.21 24.57
CA ASP A 99 -3.98 -18.55 25.06
C ASP A 99 -3.08 -18.94 26.24
N SER A 100 -3.68 -19.04 27.42
CA SER A 100 -3.09 -19.75 28.54
C SER A 100 -3.01 -21.23 28.17
N THR A 101 -1.80 -21.75 28.26
CA THR A 101 -1.40 -23.12 27.95
C THR A 101 -2.39 -24.14 28.51
N THR A 102 -3.04 -24.92 27.63
CA THR A 102 -3.79 -26.12 28.02
C THR A 102 -2.82 -27.12 28.64
N THR A 103 -2.83 -27.20 29.97
CA THR A 103 -2.31 -28.32 30.74
C THR A 103 -3.39 -29.38 30.80
N GLY A 104 -3.08 -30.60 30.36
CA GLY A 104 -4.05 -31.68 30.37
C GLY A 104 -3.44 -33.03 30.03
N ILE A 105 -2.59 -33.58 30.91
CA ILE A 105 -2.51 -35.02 31.13
C ILE A 105 -2.35 -35.23 32.64
N GLY A 106 -3.42 -35.71 33.28
CA GLY A 106 -3.39 -36.19 34.64
C GLY A 106 -3.18 -37.71 34.67
N VAL A 107 -2.26 -38.17 35.49
CA VAL A 107 -2.32 -39.51 36.12
C VAL A 107 -1.62 -39.45 37.50
N GLY A 108 -2.34 -39.84 38.55
CA GLY A 108 -1.81 -40.78 39.56
C GLY A 108 -1.06 -40.25 40.80
N ALA A 109 -1.83 -40.03 41.86
CA ALA A 109 -1.64 -40.57 43.23
C ALA A 109 -0.55 -40.06 44.21
N SER A 110 -1.07 -39.85 45.44
CA SER A 110 -0.53 -40.14 46.77
C SER A 110 -0.05 -39.00 47.69
N ALA A 111 -0.49 -39.16 48.95
CA ALA A 111 -0.53 -38.27 50.11
C ALA A 111 0.81 -37.67 50.59
N THR A 112 0.75 -36.50 51.23
CA THR A 112 1.02 -36.31 52.67
C THR A 112 0.81 -34.84 53.11
N THR A 113 0.42 -34.69 54.37
CA THR A 113 0.20 -33.49 55.19
C THR A 113 1.45 -32.61 55.35
N GLU A 114 1.30 -31.28 55.35
CA GLU A 114 1.58 -30.38 56.50
C GLU A 114 1.47 -28.88 56.17
N THR A 115 1.20 -28.13 57.23
CA THR A 115 0.87 -26.71 57.38
C THR A 115 2.01 -25.72 57.11
N GLY A 116 1.70 -24.50 56.64
CA GLY A 116 2.64 -23.37 56.75
C GLY A 116 2.32 -22.15 55.89
N THR A 117 1.68 -21.15 56.49
CA THR A 117 1.44 -19.80 55.99
C THR A 117 2.74 -19.03 55.71
N THR A 118 2.88 -18.37 54.55
CA THR A 118 3.34 -16.97 54.46
C THR A 118 3.16 -16.41 53.06
N SER A 119 2.54 -15.23 53.03
CA SER A 119 2.22 -14.40 51.87
C SER A 119 3.46 -13.66 51.37
N THR A 120 3.78 -13.82 50.09
CA THR A 120 4.62 -12.88 49.33
C THR A 120 3.99 -12.67 47.97
N ALA A 121 3.39 -11.49 47.79
CA ALA A 121 2.84 -11.06 46.52
C ALA A 121 3.96 -10.87 45.48
N PRO A 122 3.88 -11.48 44.29
CA PRO A 122 4.75 -11.11 43.20
C PRO A 122 4.22 -9.83 42.57
N THR A 123 5.03 -8.77 42.63
CA THR A 123 4.81 -7.53 41.86
C THR A 123 4.89 -7.86 40.38
N SER A 124 3.75 -8.12 39.75
CA SER A 124 3.66 -8.26 38.30
C SER A 124 3.78 -6.88 37.66
N THR A 125 5.00 -6.51 37.26
CA THR A 125 5.23 -5.44 36.28
C THR A 125 4.61 -5.87 34.96
N SER A 126 3.35 -5.45 34.73
CA SER A 126 2.68 -5.60 33.44
C SER A 126 3.35 -4.68 32.42
N THR A 127 4.15 -5.25 31.52
CA THR A 127 4.55 -4.58 30.29
C THR A 127 3.27 -4.23 29.51
N PRO A 128 3.03 -2.97 29.11
CA PRO A 128 1.81 -2.61 28.41
C PRO A 128 1.86 -3.20 26.99
N THR A 129 1.12 -4.27 26.75
CA THR A 129 0.77 -4.72 25.40
C THR A 129 -0.08 -3.63 24.75
N SER A 130 0.54 -2.78 23.94
CA SER A 130 -0.17 -1.73 23.21
C SER A 130 -1.22 -2.38 22.29
N LYS A 131 -2.51 -2.28 22.67
CA LYS A 131 -3.64 -2.74 21.88
C LYS A 131 -3.61 -2.03 20.52
N LEU A 132 -3.67 -2.79 19.43
CA LEU A 132 -3.71 -2.22 18.08
C LEU A 132 -5.07 -1.55 17.84
N GLU A 133 -5.12 -0.22 17.95
CA GLU A 133 -6.34 0.54 17.68
C GLU A 133 -6.43 0.92 16.20
N LEU A 134 -7.36 0.31 15.47
CA LEU A 134 -7.64 0.64 14.07
C LEU A 134 -8.65 1.79 13.99
N SER A 135 -8.42 2.68 13.03
CA SER A 135 -9.24 3.86 12.80
C SER A 135 -10.57 3.51 12.10
N THR A 136 -11.67 4.03 12.62
CA THR A 136 -13.01 3.96 12.02
C THR A 136 -13.28 5.10 11.03
N ASN A 137 -12.33 6.03 10.87
CA ASN A 137 -12.48 7.17 9.97
C ASN A 137 -12.72 6.73 8.53
N ARG A 138 -13.57 7.49 7.82
CA ARG A 138 -13.89 7.23 6.41
C ARG A 138 -13.64 8.47 5.54
N PRO A 139 -12.36 8.89 5.36
CA PRO A 139 -12.04 10.06 4.55
C PRO A 139 -12.71 10.00 3.18
N TYR A 140 -13.43 11.07 2.84
CA TYR A 140 -14.12 11.25 1.56
C TYR A 140 -15.23 10.24 1.24
N LEU A 141 -15.84 9.54 2.21
CA LEU A 141 -16.94 8.59 1.98
C LEU A 141 -17.98 9.08 0.95
N GLY A 142 -18.39 8.21 0.03
CA GLY A 142 -19.35 8.53 -1.03
C GLY A 142 -18.76 9.27 -2.24
N GLN A 143 -17.51 9.73 -2.19
CA GLN A 143 -16.84 10.38 -3.31
C GLN A 143 -16.12 9.36 -4.21
N SER A 144 -16.19 9.62 -5.52
CA SER A 144 -15.51 8.88 -6.59
C SER A 144 -14.68 9.81 -7.49
N PHE A 145 -13.53 9.33 -7.95
CA PHE A 145 -12.48 10.16 -8.57
C PHE A 145 -12.11 9.66 -9.97
N ASP A 146 -11.85 10.59 -10.87
CA ASP A 146 -11.45 10.44 -12.27
C ASP A 146 -10.03 9.92 -12.37
N LEU A 147 -9.17 10.39 -11.47
CA LEU A 147 -7.76 10.05 -11.40
C LEU A 147 -7.35 9.82 -9.95
N VAL A 148 -6.64 8.72 -9.71
CA VAL A 148 -6.08 8.39 -8.40
C VAL A 148 -4.56 8.22 -8.50
N PHE A 149 -3.80 8.97 -7.71
CA PHE A 149 -2.37 8.76 -7.51
C PHE A 149 -2.09 7.87 -6.30
N CYS A 150 -1.16 6.94 -6.46
CA CYS A 150 -0.63 6.06 -5.42
C CYS A 150 0.91 6.12 -5.44
N ASP A 151 1.49 7.16 -4.84
CA ASP A 151 2.94 7.42 -4.87
C ASP A 151 3.59 7.22 -3.47
N GLY A 152 2.85 6.62 -2.54
CA GLY A 152 3.31 6.40 -1.17
C GLY A 152 4.43 5.38 -1.07
N GLN A 153 5.49 5.74 -0.36
CA GLN A 153 6.60 4.85 -0.03
C GLN A 153 6.92 4.84 1.46
N VAL A 154 7.48 3.72 1.90
CA VAL A 154 8.11 3.62 3.22
C VAL A 154 9.46 4.33 3.17
N LEU A 155 9.60 5.40 3.95
CA LEU A 155 10.84 6.16 4.07
C LEU A 155 11.64 5.69 5.30
N ARG A 156 12.97 5.73 5.19
CA ARG A 156 13.88 5.43 6.32
C ARG A 156 13.63 6.34 7.52
N THR A 157 13.20 7.57 7.28
CA THR A 157 12.85 8.56 8.31
C THR A 157 11.61 8.19 9.12
N HIS A 158 10.84 7.19 8.70
CA HIS A 158 9.69 6.71 9.46
C HIS A 158 10.06 5.68 10.54
N ALA A 159 11.29 5.15 10.56
CA ALA A 159 11.71 4.13 11.54
C ALA A 159 11.41 4.53 13.01
N PRO A 160 11.64 5.78 13.46
CA PRO A 160 11.34 6.17 14.85
C PRO A 160 9.84 6.19 15.21
N TYR A 161 8.94 6.17 14.21
CA TYR A 161 7.49 6.32 14.40
C TYR A 161 6.75 4.99 14.30
N ARG A 162 7.47 3.87 14.22
CA ARG A 162 6.91 2.57 13.85
C ARG A 162 7.37 1.47 14.79
N ASP A 163 6.51 0.46 14.88
CA ASP A 163 6.82 -0.80 15.53
C ASP A 163 7.80 -1.60 14.66
N GLU A 164 8.96 -1.96 15.22
CA GLU A 164 10.02 -2.73 14.55
C GLU A 164 9.50 -4.06 13.98
N ARG A 165 8.51 -4.68 14.65
CA ARG A 165 7.89 -5.94 14.18
C ARG A 165 7.22 -5.78 12.82
N ARG A 166 6.85 -4.55 12.44
CA ARG A 166 6.14 -4.23 11.19
C ARG A 166 7.08 -3.85 10.06
N GLU A 167 8.36 -3.59 10.32
CA GLU A 167 9.28 -3.02 9.33
C GLU A 167 9.32 -3.85 8.04
N ARG A 168 9.35 -5.18 8.18
CA ARG A 168 9.41 -6.13 7.05
C ARG A 168 8.15 -6.16 6.20
N VAL A 169 6.98 -5.88 6.79
CA VAL A 169 5.67 -5.97 6.14
C VAL A 169 5.10 -4.61 5.75
N GLU A 170 5.68 -3.52 6.23
CA GLU A 170 5.15 -2.15 6.09
C GLU A 170 5.00 -1.71 4.63
N ALA A 171 5.94 -2.09 3.75
CA ALA A 171 5.83 -1.80 2.32
C ALA A 171 4.60 -2.50 1.71
N ARG A 172 4.34 -3.76 2.09
CA ARG A 172 3.15 -4.52 1.68
C ARG A 172 1.88 -3.90 2.24
N ARG A 173 1.86 -3.54 3.54
CA ARG A 173 0.73 -2.86 4.20
C ARG A 173 0.36 -1.58 3.46
N LEU A 174 1.36 -0.74 3.15
CA LEU A 174 1.15 0.52 2.46
C LEU A 174 0.66 0.31 1.03
N ALA A 175 1.26 -0.61 0.28
CA ALA A 175 0.83 -0.94 -1.08
C ALA A 175 -0.62 -1.43 -1.13
N CYS A 176 -0.99 -2.40 -0.27
CA CYS A 176 -2.36 -2.88 -0.17
C CYS A 176 -3.33 -1.77 0.24
N SER A 177 -2.97 -0.91 1.20
CA SER A 177 -3.81 0.21 1.63
C SER A 177 -4.09 1.17 0.47
N GLN A 178 -3.06 1.51 -0.33
CA GLN A 178 -3.21 2.36 -1.51
C GLN A 178 -4.10 1.70 -2.56
N MET A 179 -3.88 0.42 -2.89
CA MET A 179 -4.69 -0.32 -3.87
C MET A 179 -6.16 -0.45 -3.46
N ILE A 180 -6.42 -0.79 -2.19
CA ILE A 180 -7.79 -0.93 -1.67
C ILE A 180 -8.51 0.42 -1.70
N LEU A 181 -7.88 1.48 -1.19
CA LEU A 181 -8.49 2.81 -1.19
C LEU A 181 -8.68 3.32 -2.61
N ALA A 182 -7.72 3.12 -3.51
CA ALA A 182 -7.85 3.57 -4.88
C ALA A 182 -9.00 2.87 -5.60
N LEU A 183 -9.11 1.54 -5.51
CA LEU A 183 -10.16 0.79 -6.20
C LEU A 183 -11.56 1.05 -5.63
N GLN A 184 -11.67 1.34 -4.32
CA GLN A 184 -12.93 1.75 -3.70
C GLN A 184 -13.40 3.15 -4.12
N ARG A 185 -12.52 3.95 -4.72
CA ARG A 185 -12.71 5.39 -4.92
C ARG A 185 -12.58 5.83 -6.37
N ILE A 186 -11.94 5.05 -7.21
CA ILE A 186 -11.89 5.32 -8.64
C ILE A 186 -13.29 5.13 -9.24
N ARG A 187 -13.67 6.02 -10.14
CA ARG A 187 -14.89 5.85 -10.94
C ARG A 187 -14.70 4.75 -11.99
N ASP A 188 -15.81 4.29 -12.55
CA ASP A 188 -15.74 3.47 -13.75
C ASP A 188 -15.04 4.23 -14.88
N GLN A 189 -14.14 3.55 -15.58
CA GLN A 189 -13.25 4.09 -16.61
C GLN A 189 -12.27 5.17 -16.11
N GLY A 190 -12.07 5.28 -14.80
CA GLY A 190 -11.08 6.18 -14.23
C GLY A 190 -9.64 5.77 -14.56
N THR A 191 -8.71 6.66 -14.25
CA THR A 191 -7.26 6.44 -14.37
C THR A 191 -6.62 6.27 -12.99
N LEU A 192 -5.69 5.32 -12.88
CA LEU A 192 -4.85 5.11 -11.71
C LEU A 192 -3.38 5.21 -12.11
N ILE A 193 -2.62 5.97 -11.34
CA ILE A 193 -1.17 6.09 -11.51
C ILE A 193 -0.51 5.65 -10.20
N MET A 194 0.33 4.62 -10.26
CA MET A 194 0.92 3.99 -9.08
C MET A 194 2.41 3.81 -9.22
N LEU A 195 3.15 4.23 -8.20
CA LEU A 195 4.58 3.96 -8.08
C LEU A 195 4.82 2.51 -7.72
N LEU A 196 5.65 1.84 -8.51
CA LEU A 196 6.08 0.47 -8.31
C LEU A 196 7.62 0.37 -8.41
N HIS A 197 8.16 -0.76 -7.95
CA HIS A 197 9.59 -1.04 -7.99
C HIS A 197 9.84 -2.44 -8.51
N LYS A 198 10.98 -2.62 -9.20
CA LYS A 198 11.46 -3.94 -9.63
C LYS A 198 10.38 -4.71 -10.40
N VAL A 199 10.27 -4.45 -11.69
CA VAL A 199 9.24 -5.06 -12.56
C VAL A 199 9.25 -6.59 -12.44
N GLU A 200 10.43 -7.16 -12.25
CA GLU A 200 10.70 -8.61 -12.10
C GLU A 200 10.29 -9.20 -10.74
N SER A 201 9.98 -8.37 -9.74
CA SER A 201 9.59 -8.88 -8.42
C SER A 201 8.19 -9.49 -8.47
N TRP A 202 8.01 -10.63 -7.78
CA TRP A 202 6.74 -11.37 -7.77
C TRP A 202 5.53 -10.51 -7.37
N HIS A 203 5.68 -9.68 -6.34
CA HIS A 203 4.60 -8.79 -5.89
C HIS A 203 4.19 -7.75 -6.96
N THR A 204 5.19 -7.18 -7.66
CA THR A 204 4.94 -6.24 -8.75
C THR A 204 4.29 -6.94 -9.93
N LEU A 205 4.75 -8.14 -10.30
CA LEU A 205 4.13 -8.99 -11.33
C LEU A 205 2.66 -9.28 -11.03
N GLN A 206 2.35 -9.71 -9.80
CA GLN A 206 0.97 -9.96 -9.36
C GLN A 206 0.11 -8.70 -9.45
N THR A 207 0.66 -7.54 -9.08
CA THR A 207 -0.04 -6.26 -9.15
C THR A 207 -0.34 -5.88 -10.60
N LEU A 208 0.66 -5.96 -11.48
CA LEU A 208 0.50 -5.66 -12.92
C LEU A 208 -0.52 -6.60 -13.57
N TYR A 209 -0.43 -7.90 -13.28
CA TYR A 209 -1.37 -8.89 -13.79
C TYR A 209 -2.79 -8.63 -13.29
N ALA A 210 -2.97 -8.34 -12.01
CA ALA A 210 -4.28 -8.02 -11.46
C ALA A 210 -4.90 -6.82 -12.22
N PHE A 211 -4.18 -5.70 -12.32
CA PHE A 211 -4.68 -4.52 -13.04
C PHE A 211 -4.96 -4.81 -14.52
N SER A 212 -4.15 -5.63 -15.21
CA SER A 212 -4.41 -5.97 -16.63
C SER A 212 -5.73 -6.73 -16.84
N THR A 213 -6.29 -7.37 -15.82
CA THR A 213 -7.58 -8.08 -15.94
C THR A 213 -8.80 -7.15 -15.92
N PHE A 214 -8.66 -5.90 -15.47
CA PHE A 214 -9.77 -4.96 -15.32
C PHE A 214 -9.46 -3.53 -15.73
N SER A 215 -8.34 -3.29 -16.41
CA SER A 215 -7.90 -1.99 -16.91
C SER A 215 -6.93 -2.16 -18.09
N THR A 216 -6.68 -1.07 -18.82
CA THR A 216 -5.60 -0.98 -19.80
C THR A 216 -4.32 -0.54 -19.08
N VAL A 217 -3.27 -1.35 -19.11
CA VAL A 217 -2.02 -1.09 -18.37
C VAL A 217 -0.90 -0.61 -19.29
N ARG A 218 -0.18 0.42 -18.84
CA ARG A 218 1.06 0.91 -19.45
C ARG A 218 2.08 1.21 -18.35
N LEU A 219 3.37 1.08 -18.65
CA LEU A 219 4.44 1.41 -17.72
C LEU A 219 5.17 2.69 -18.17
N TYR A 220 5.59 3.49 -17.20
CA TYR A 220 6.35 4.70 -17.45
C TYR A 220 7.54 4.80 -16.50
N LYS A 221 8.74 4.96 -17.07
CA LYS A 221 9.96 5.25 -16.30
C LYS A 221 10.37 6.70 -16.53
N PRO A 222 10.49 7.52 -15.47
CA PRO A 222 11.01 8.87 -15.61
C PRO A 222 12.45 8.86 -16.14
N THR A 223 12.74 9.79 -17.05
CA THR A 223 14.03 9.91 -17.76
C THR A 223 14.92 11.00 -17.21
N LYS A 224 14.40 11.88 -16.33
CA LYS A 224 15.17 12.98 -15.71
C LYS A 224 15.56 12.69 -14.26
N PHE A 225 14.66 12.08 -13.50
CA PHE A 225 14.85 11.76 -12.09
C PHE A 225 14.68 10.27 -11.85
N HIS A 226 15.36 9.74 -10.85
CA HIS A 226 15.26 8.32 -10.47
C HIS A 226 15.54 7.33 -11.62
N THR A 227 16.23 7.76 -12.67
CA THR A 227 16.55 6.95 -13.86
C THR A 227 17.33 5.68 -13.53
N THR A 228 18.23 5.78 -12.55
CA THR A 228 19.06 4.66 -12.08
C THR A 228 18.38 3.80 -11.00
N ARG A 229 17.23 4.25 -10.47
CA ARG A 229 16.46 3.50 -9.48
C ARG A 229 15.55 2.49 -10.19
N SER A 230 15.16 1.44 -9.47
CA SER A 230 14.20 0.44 -9.96
C SER A 230 12.75 0.93 -9.96
N SER A 231 12.51 2.18 -9.54
CA SER A 231 11.18 2.80 -9.54
C SER A 231 10.68 3.06 -10.96
N PHE A 232 9.39 2.84 -11.16
CA PHE A 232 8.63 3.17 -12.36
C PHE A 232 7.15 3.35 -11.98
N TYR A 233 6.33 3.83 -12.90
CA TYR A 233 4.91 4.04 -12.69
C TYR A 233 4.10 3.06 -13.52
N LEU A 234 3.15 2.38 -12.89
CA LEU A 234 1.99 1.81 -13.56
C LEU A 234 1.00 2.94 -13.87
N ILE A 235 0.53 2.98 -15.11
CA ILE A 235 -0.59 3.80 -15.57
C ILE A 235 -1.68 2.82 -16.00
N ALA A 236 -2.76 2.75 -15.22
CA ALA A 236 -3.94 1.96 -15.51
C ALA A 236 -5.08 2.88 -15.94
N THR A 237 -5.53 2.80 -17.19
CA THR A 237 -6.71 3.54 -17.69
C THR A 237 -7.89 2.59 -17.86
N ASP A 238 -9.09 3.14 -18.05
CA ASP A 238 -10.29 2.34 -18.28
C ASP A 238 -10.55 1.34 -17.13
N VAL A 239 -10.24 1.76 -15.90
CA VAL A 239 -10.37 0.91 -14.72
C VAL A 239 -11.84 0.61 -14.48
N ARG A 240 -12.18 -0.68 -14.39
CA ARG A 240 -13.55 -1.18 -14.11
C ARG A 240 -13.64 -1.71 -12.68
N PRO A 241 -13.79 -0.85 -11.65
CA PRO A 241 -13.64 -1.24 -10.24
C PRO A 241 -14.74 -2.19 -9.73
N THR A 242 -15.87 -2.29 -10.43
CA THR A 242 -17.04 -3.09 -10.02
C THR A 242 -17.10 -4.47 -10.67
N CYS A 243 -16.21 -4.77 -11.63
CA CYS A 243 -16.20 -6.06 -12.33
C CYS A 243 -15.73 -7.20 -11.40
N PRO A 244 -16.05 -8.47 -11.71
CA PRO A 244 -15.67 -9.60 -10.86
C PRO A 244 -14.16 -9.70 -10.59
N ALA A 245 -13.33 -9.43 -11.60
CA ALA A 245 -11.87 -9.48 -11.46
C ALA A 245 -11.35 -8.41 -10.48
N ALA A 246 -11.86 -7.17 -10.56
CA ALA A 246 -11.52 -6.10 -9.64
C ALA A 246 -11.98 -6.40 -8.20
N LYS A 247 -13.19 -6.97 -8.03
CA LYS A 247 -13.69 -7.40 -6.72
C LYS A 247 -12.83 -8.52 -6.11
N SER A 248 -12.38 -9.47 -6.92
CA SER A 248 -11.46 -10.52 -6.50
C SER A 248 -10.11 -9.94 -6.07
N ALA A 249 -9.51 -9.06 -6.87
CA ALA A 249 -8.27 -8.36 -6.50
C ALA A 249 -8.41 -7.57 -5.19
N LEU A 250 -9.55 -6.88 -5.00
CA LEU A 250 -9.86 -6.16 -3.76
C LEU A 250 -9.92 -7.08 -2.54
N ALA A 251 -10.54 -8.26 -2.68
CA ALA A 251 -10.61 -9.26 -1.61
C ALA A 251 -9.21 -9.78 -1.25
N THR A 252 -8.39 -10.10 -2.26
CA THR A 252 -6.99 -10.52 -2.07
C THR A 252 -6.20 -9.45 -1.34
N TRP A 253 -6.23 -8.19 -1.78
CA TRP A 253 -5.46 -7.12 -1.12
C TRP A 253 -5.91 -6.87 0.33
N ARG A 254 -7.21 -7.01 0.63
CA ARG A 254 -7.72 -6.95 2.01
C ARG A 254 -7.15 -8.07 2.87
N ALA A 255 -7.11 -9.30 2.37
CA ALA A 255 -6.49 -10.43 3.08
C ALA A 255 -5.00 -10.19 3.31
N LEU A 256 -4.25 -9.78 2.27
CA LEU A 256 -2.83 -9.44 2.39
C LEU A 256 -2.56 -8.33 3.41
N TRP A 257 -3.41 -7.30 3.43
CA TRP A 257 -3.31 -6.21 4.40
C TRP A 257 -3.63 -6.69 5.83
N LYS A 258 -4.66 -7.52 6.00
CA LYS A 258 -5.07 -8.09 7.29
C LYS A 258 -3.93 -8.92 7.87
N ASP A 259 -3.32 -9.78 7.07
CA ASP A 259 -2.21 -10.63 7.52
C ASP A 259 -0.97 -9.80 7.84
N ALA A 260 -0.70 -8.76 7.06
CA ALA A 260 0.40 -7.85 7.33
C ALA A 260 0.18 -6.93 8.56
N THR A 261 -1.05 -6.84 9.10
CA THR A 261 -1.40 -5.88 10.15
C THR A 261 -1.81 -6.52 11.47
N ILE A 262 -2.57 -7.61 11.41
CA ILE A 262 -3.14 -8.31 12.58
C ILE A 262 -2.38 -9.61 12.81
N ASN A 263 -2.21 -10.43 11.77
CA ASN A 263 -1.57 -11.74 11.88
C ASN A 263 -0.05 -11.64 11.64
N ILE A 264 0.60 -10.65 12.27
CA ILE A 264 2.04 -10.47 12.12
C ILE A 264 2.73 -11.67 12.75
N ASN A 265 3.14 -12.63 11.92
CA ASN A 265 4.04 -13.69 12.33
C ASN A 265 5.48 -13.16 12.21
N PRO A 266 6.17 -12.88 13.33
CA PRO A 266 7.54 -12.36 13.30
C PRO A 266 8.56 -13.37 12.72
N HIS A 267 8.16 -14.63 12.56
CA HIS A 267 8.97 -15.71 11.97
C HIS A 267 8.56 -16.08 10.53
N ALA A 268 7.46 -15.53 10.00
CA ALA A 268 7.09 -15.79 8.61
C ALA A 268 8.09 -15.11 7.68
N ALA A 269 8.75 -15.93 6.88
CA ALA A 269 9.51 -15.45 5.73
C ALA A 269 8.55 -14.80 4.74
N HIS A 270 9.09 -14.16 3.73
CA HIS A 270 8.53 -13.04 2.96
C HIS A 270 7.19 -13.22 2.22
N THR A 271 6.24 -14.07 2.60
CA THR A 271 5.20 -14.45 1.64
C THR A 271 4.01 -15.11 2.32
N HIS A 272 2.83 -15.03 1.68
CA HIS A 272 1.74 -15.96 1.93
C HIS A 272 2.08 -17.36 1.36
N GLU A 273 3.36 -17.76 1.45
CA GLU A 273 3.88 -19.06 1.00
C GLU A 273 3.87 -20.07 2.14
N ASP A 274 3.64 -19.65 3.39
CA ASP A 274 3.67 -20.57 4.54
C ASP A 274 2.38 -21.41 4.71
N SER A 275 1.35 -21.19 3.87
CA SER A 275 0.10 -21.98 3.89
C SER A 275 -0.15 -22.79 2.62
N ASP A 276 0.36 -22.34 1.47
CA ASP A 276 0.23 -23.05 0.20
C ASP A 276 1.33 -24.10 0.14
N SER A 277 1.00 -25.32 -0.30
CA SER A 277 2.04 -26.29 -0.63
C SER A 277 2.94 -25.74 -1.75
N ASP A 278 4.21 -26.13 -1.80
CA ASP A 278 5.14 -25.76 -2.89
C ASP A 278 4.54 -26.04 -4.28
N SER A 279 3.72 -27.10 -4.38
CA SER A 279 3.01 -27.46 -5.61
C SER A 279 1.95 -26.42 -6.00
N GLU A 280 1.19 -25.90 -5.04
CA GLU A 280 0.14 -24.89 -5.30
C GLU A 280 0.75 -23.54 -5.64
N LEU A 281 1.83 -23.16 -4.94
CA LEU A 281 2.60 -21.96 -5.25
C LEU A 281 3.15 -22.05 -6.68
N SER A 282 3.77 -23.17 -7.05
CA SER A 282 4.30 -23.41 -8.39
C SER A 282 3.20 -23.35 -9.45
N ALA A 283 2.05 -24.00 -9.22
CA ALA A 283 0.91 -23.94 -10.13
C ALA A 283 0.39 -22.50 -10.31
N ARG A 284 0.32 -21.72 -9.23
CA ARG A 284 -0.08 -20.31 -9.28
C ARG A 284 0.92 -19.46 -10.07
N VAL A 285 2.22 -19.64 -9.84
CA VAL A 285 3.29 -18.94 -10.56
C VAL A 285 3.24 -19.27 -12.04
N ASN A 286 3.21 -20.56 -12.39
CA ASN A 286 3.13 -21.02 -13.78
C ASN A 286 1.88 -20.47 -14.48
N GLY A 287 0.73 -20.50 -13.80
CA GLY A 287 -0.50 -19.94 -14.36
C GLY A 287 -0.44 -18.42 -14.60
N VAL A 288 0.33 -17.65 -13.83
CA VAL A 288 0.56 -16.22 -14.12
C VAL A 288 1.53 -16.06 -15.29
N LEU A 289 2.62 -16.82 -15.31
CA LEU A 289 3.63 -16.74 -16.37
C LEU A 289 3.07 -17.15 -17.74
N GLU A 290 2.23 -18.18 -17.81
CA GLU A 290 1.57 -18.60 -19.05
C GLU A 290 0.63 -17.52 -19.59
N ARG A 291 -0.15 -16.87 -18.71
CA ARG A 291 -1.18 -15.91 -19.12
C ARG A 291 -0.66 -14.49 -19.33
N PHE A 292 0.40 -14.10 -18.62
CA PHE A 292 0.87 -12.72 -18.56
C PHE A 292 2.37 -12.56 -18.83
N GLY A 293 3.14 -13.65 -18.90
CA GLY A 293 4.58 -13.64 -19.14
C GLY A 293 4.98 -12.84 -20.38
N PRO A 294 4.46 -13.16 -21.59
CA PRO A 294 4.79 -12.40 -22.79
C PRO A 294 4.43 -10.92 -22.68
N THR A 295 3.27 -10.61 -22.10
CA THR A 295 2.80 -9.23 -21.91
C THR A 295 3.69 -8.46 -20.93
N VAL A 296 4.10 -9.06 -19.81
CA VAL A 296 4.97 -8.35 -18.86
C VAL A 296 6.36 -8.12 -19.44
N ILE A 297 6.90 -9.04 -20.24
CA ILE A 297 8.17 -8.79 -20.95
C ILE A 297 8.05 -7.58 -21.87
N GLN A 298 6.98 -7.51 -22.67
CA GLN A 298 6.72 -6.37 -23.55
C GLN A 298 6.59 -5.04 -22.78
N LEU A 299 5.92 -5.06 -21.63
CA LEU A 299 5.76 -3.89 -20.76
C LEU A 299 7.08 -3.50 -20.07
N ALA A 300 7.88 -4.48 -19.65
CA ALA A 300 9.06 -4.31 -18.83
C ALA A 300 10.30 -3.92 -19.62
N GLU A 301 10.43 -4.40 -20.86
CA GLU A 301 11.63 -4.19 -21.69
C GLU A 301 12.01 -2.70 -21.84
N PRO A 302 11.09 -1.77 -22.14
CA PRO A 302 11.42 -0.34 -22.18
C PRO A 302 11.93 0.20 -20.83
N ILE A 303 11.37 -0.30 -19.72
CA ILE A 303 11.75 0.10 -18.36
C ILE A 303 13.17 -0.37 -18.03
N TRP A 304 13.49 -1.63 -18.35
CA TRP A 304 14.82 -2.19 -18.15
C TRP A 304 15.86 -1.53 -19.05
N CYS A 305 15.56 -1.31 -20.33
CA CYS A 305 16.47 -0.61 -21.24
C CYS A 305 16.81 0.80 -20.76
N LEU A 306 15.81 1.60 -20.39
CA LEU A 306 16.03 2.95 -19.84
C LEU A 306 16.85 2.91 -18.54
N GLN A 307 16.62 1.92 -17.66
CA GLN A 307 17.39 1.78 -16.43
C GLN A 307 18.83 1.35 -16.70
N ARG A 308 19.04 0.37 -17.57
CA ARG A 308 20.37 -0.11 -18.00
C ARG A 308 21.20 1.05 -18.56
N ASP A 309 20.62 1.82 -19.48
CA ASP A 309 21.31 2.94 -20.13
C ASP A 309 21.62 4.08 -19.15
N ALA A 310 20.77 4.29 -18.14
CA ALA A 310 21.05 5.25 -17.09
C ALA A 310 22.15 4.75 -16.13
N LEU A 311 22.18 3.45 -15.83
CA LEU A 311 23.21 2.84 -14.98
C LEU A 311 24.58 2.82 -15.66
N SER A 312 24.65 2.57 -16.98
CA SER A 312 25.91 2.56 -17.73
C SER A 312 26.55 3.95 -17.86
N LYS A 313 25.73 5.01 -17.87
CA LYS A 313 26.18 6.41 -17.94
C LYS A 313 26.50 7.03 -16.58
N LYS A 314 26.12 6.37 -15.49
CA LYS A 314 26.31 6.94 -14.14
C LYS A 314 27.79 6.90 -13.77
N SER A 315 28.35 8.04 -13.37
CA SER A 315 29.65 8.05 -12.71
C SER A 315 29.51 7.40 -11.33
N TRP A 316 30.25 6.32 -11.10
CA TRP A 316 30.26 5.56 -9.85
C TRP A 316 31.44 5.97 -8.96
N THR A 317 31.79 7.25 -8.93
CA THR A 317 32.78 7.77 -7.97
C THR A 317 32.10 7.96 -6.62
N ARG A 318 32.71 7.39 -5.57
CA ARG A 318 32.27 7.45 -4.17
C ARG A 318 32.53 8.82 -3.56
#